data_AF-W1WSM1-F1
#
_entry.id   AF-W1WSM1-F1
#
_cell.length_a   1.000
_cell.length_b   1.000
_cell.length_c   1.000
_cell.angle_alpha   90.00
_cell.angle_beta   90.00
_cell.angle_gamma   90.00
#
_symmetry.space_group_name_H-M   'P 1'
#
loop_
_entity.id
_entity.type
_entity.pdbx_description
1 polymer ?
#
loop_
_entity_poly.entity_id
_entity_poly.type
_entity_poly.pdbx_seq_one_letter_code
_entity_poly.pdbx_strand_id
1 'polypeptide(L)'
;MSIKETFGVVFSDINREDKFSKLTNQQKEVGNFYKTSILNYHGYVTGEKKEKRNLYTEQIAKSILENDLLTAWNSLVPVRTNHFVPDHSKECECIISTNRKEEILAKLLYRQGDVGELGKILDYQTPLKSEKSDSYGKIDLLSYNEKDNLISIVELKYRPSVSDETLLRCILESYTYYKLLALDQVKQKLNDENHQATLNDTQAELVILFDEGAFSENENGYERNLMVSLDDGKTRYPDKTIKTQQYKEIKSLGLLNENTQLYKLCKAILKQEEMLKQIRFLMLKRSGTQTANRLRDKDDNDSVEYYEYCTECLEIIKD
;
A
#
# COMPACT_ATOMS: atom_id res chain seq x y z
N MET A 1 8.16 16.77 -15.60
CA MET A 1 7.16 17.80 -15.27
C MET A 1 7.22 18.06 -13.77
N SER A 2 7.15 19.31 -13.31
CA SER A 2 7.27 19.60 -11.88
C SER A 2 5.92 19.59 -11.16
N ILE A 3 5.88 19.16 -9.89
CA ILE A 3 4.70 19.23 -9.01
C ILE A 3 4.14 20.65 -8.97
N LYS A 4 4.99 21.69 -9.05
CA LYS A 4 4.53 23.07 -9.05
C LYS A 4 3.60 23.36 -10.21
N GLU A 5 4.06 23.00 -11.39
CA GLU A 5 3.38 23.28 -12.64
C GLU A 5 2.14 22.40 -12.78
N THR A 6 2.23 21.14 -12.34
CA THR A 6 1.13 20.18 -12.45
C THR A 6 0.09 20.33 -11.35
N PHE A 7 0.51 20.26 -10.08
CA PHE A 7 -0.38 20.15 -8.93
C PHE A 7 -0.51 21.44 -8.12
N GLY A 8 0.05 22.56 -8.58
CA GLY A 8 -0.04 23.84 -7.86
C GLY A 8 -1.47 24.25 -7.50
N VAL A 9 -2.43 23.97 -8.40
CA VAL A 9 -3.86 24.21 -8.16
C VAL A 9 -4.40 23.41 -6.97
N VAL A 10 -3.94 22.16 -6.77
CA VAL A 10 -4.35 21.32 -5.64
C VAL A 10 -3.98 21.95 -4.30
N PHE A 11 -2.79 22.56 -4.19
CA PHE A 11 -2.37 23.24 -2.97
C PHE A 11 -3.21 24.50 -2.72
N SER A 12 -3.60 25.19 -3.78
CA SER A 12 -4.41 26.40 -3.73
C SER A 12 -5.83 26.07 -3.27
N ASP A 13 -6.45 25.03 -3.85
CA ASP A 13 -7.82 24.58 -3.54
C ASP A 13 -8.04 24.15 -2.09
N ILE A 14 -6.96 23.80 -1.37
CA ILE A 14 -7.01 23.41 0.05
C ILE A 14 -6.41 24.46 1.00
N ASN A 15 -6.17 25.68 0.53
CA ASN A 15 -5.58 26.79 1.30
C ASN A 15 -4.20 26.43 1.91
N ARG A 16 -3.34 25.74 1.13
CA ARG A 16 -2.02 25.24 1.58
C ARG A 16 -0.89 25.52 0.60
N GLU A 17 -0.97 26.61 -0.15
CA GLU A 17 0.13 27.10 -0.98
C GLU A 17 1.44 27.25 -0.18
N ASP A 18 1.34 27.55 1.13
CA ASP A 18 2.49 27.64 2.04
C ASP A 18 3.34 26.36 2.07
N LYS A 19 2.72 25.19 1.82
CA LYS A 19 3.40 23.89 1.83
C LYS A 19 4.19 23.62 0.56
N PHE A 20 3.89 24.33 -0.52
CA PHE A 20 4.65 24.21 -1.76
C PHE A 20 6.13 24.59 -1.54
N SER A 21 6.37 25.65 -0.75
CA SER A 21 7.72 26.15 -0.44
C SER A 21 8.60 25.16 0.34
N LYS A 22 7.99 24.13 0.94
CA LYS A 22 8.65 23.11 1.77
C LYS A 22 9.04 21.85 0.99
N LEU A 23 8.70 21.77 -0.29
CA LEU A 23 9.09 20.64 -1.14
C LEU A 23 10.59 20.73 -1.49
N THR A 24 11.33 19.64 -1.26
CA THR A 24 12.72 19.52 -1.70
C THR A 24 12.80 19.41 -3.22
N ASN A 25 13.98 19.66 -3.81
CA ASN A 25 14.15 19.53 -5.27
C ASN A 25 13.82 18.13 -5.80
N GLN A 26 14.14 17.08 -5.03
CA GLN A 26 13.81 15.69 -5.36
C GLN A 26 12.30 15.40 -5.27
N GLN A 27 11.58 16.09 -4.38
CA GLN A 27 10.12 15.95 -4.28
C GLN A 27 9.36 16.66 -5.39
N LYS A 28 10.02 17.43 -6.27
CA LYS A 28 9.33 18.25 -7.28
C LYS A 28 8.90 17.47 -8.51
N GLU A 29 9.11 16.17 -8.61
CA GLU A 29 8.62 15.39 -9.77
C GLU A 29 7.21 14.83 -9.53
N VAL A 30 6.42 14.68 -10.60
CA VAL A 30 5.05 14.12 -10.56
C VAL A 30 5.00 12.79 -9.80
N GLY A 31 5.97 11.89 -10.02
CA GLY A 31 6.04 10.59 -9.35
C GLY A 31 6.32 10.67 -7.84
N ASN A 32 6.54 11.86 -7.28
CA ASN A 32 6.67 12.08 -5.84
C ASN A 32 5.46 12.80 -5.23
N PHE A 33 4.40 13.04 -6.01
CA PHE A 33 3.22 13.74 -5.50
C PHE A 33 2.59 13.01 -4.31
N TYR A 34 2.55 11.68 -4.33
CA TYR A 34 2.07 10.86 -3.22
C TYR A 34 2.84 11.07 -1.89
N LYS A 35 4.08 11.60 -1.95
CA LYS A 35 4.92 11.90 -0.77
C LYS A 35 4.67 13.28 -0.18
N THR A 36 3.84 14.10 -0.82
CA THR A 36 3.59 15.46 -0.35
C THR A 36 2.80 15.43 0.96
N SER A 37 3.20 16.28 1.92
CA SER A 37 2.56 16.30 3.25
C SER A 37 1.07 16.65 3.23
N ILE A 38 0.58 17.27 2.15
CA ILE A 38 -0.83 17.63 1.99
C ILE A 38 -1.74 16.41 1.91
N LEU A 39 -1.21 15.27 1.44
CA LEU A 39 -1.96 14.01 1.35
C LEU A 39 -2.11 13.31 2.71
N ASN A 40 -1.44 13.80 3.75
CA ASN A 40 -1.63 13.35 5.14
C ASN A 40 -2.56 14.28 5.93
N TYR A 41 -3.23 15.24 5.28
CA TYR A 41 -4.15 16.12 5.99
C TYR A 41 -5.49 15.46 6.26
N HIS A 42 -5.85 15.47 7.54
CA HIS A 42 -7.08 14.90 8.06
C HIS A 42 -8.12 15.99 8.28
N GLY A 43 -9.39 15.57 8.33
CA GLY A 43 -10.50 16.46 8.61
C GLY A 43 -10.78 17.41 7.46
N TYR A 44 -11.24 18.62 7.80
CA TYR A 44 -11.79 19.57 6.84
C TYR A 44 -10.77 20.63 6.46
N VAL A 45 -10.85 21.09 5.22
CA VAL A 45 -10.06 22.24 4.73
C VAL A 45 -10.22 23.43 5.67
N THR A 46 -9.11 24.07 6.02
CA THR A 46 -9.12 25.18 6.97
C THR A 46 -9.95 26.34 6.43
N GLY A 47 -10.91 26.82 7.24
CA GLY A 47 -11.85 27.89 6.86
C GLY A 47 -13.14 27.39 6.23
N GLU A 48 -13.21 26.12 5.83
CA GLU A 48 -14.41 25.54 5.21
C GLU A 48 -15.44 25.05 6.23
N LYS A 49 -16.70 24.94 5.78
CA LYS A 49 -17.75 24.28 6.56
C LYS A 49 -17.41 22.81 6.77
N LYS A 50 -17.74 22.28 7.95
CA LYS A 50 -17.51 20.87 8.34
C LYS A 50 -18.51 19.92 7.67
N GLU A 51 -18.42 19.82 6.35
CA GLU A 51 -19.23 18.96 5.50
C GLU A 51 -18.32 17.94 4.78
N LYS A 52 -18.80 16.72 4.51
CA LYS A 52 -17.96 15.64 3.94
C LYS A 52 -17.22 16.07 2.66
N ARG A 53 -17.87 16.80 1.77
CA ARG A 53 -17.28 17.34 0.52
C ARG A 53 -16.08 18.28 0.75
N ASN A 54 -15.95 18.83 1.95
CA ASN A 54 -14.88 19.76 2.33
C ASN A 54 -13.75 19.06 3.11
N LEU A 55 -13.76 17.72 3.21
CA LEU A 55 -12.62 16.98 3.71
C LEU A 55 -11.41 17.21 2.78
N TYR A 56 -10.19 17.29 3.33
CA TYR A 56 -8.98 17.44 2.50
C TYR A 56 -8.90 16.37 1.41
N THR A 57 -9.15 15.11 1.77
CA THR A 57 -9.20 13.99 0.82
C THR A 57 -10.15 14.25 -0.35
N GLU A 58 -11.37 14.73 -0.06
CA GLU A 58 -12.38 14.97 -1.09
C GLU A 58 -12.01 16.17 -1.97
N GLN A 59 -11.49 17.25 -1.38
CA GLN A 59 -11.10 18.44 -2.14
C GLN A 59 -9.87 18.20 -3.00
N ILE A 60 -8.90 17.43 -2.51
CA ILE A 60 -7.73 17.04 -3.32
C ILE A 60 -8.16 16.12 -4.47
N ALA A 61 -9.00 15.11 -4.20
CA ALA A 61 -9.49 14.22 -5.25
C ALA A 61 -10.32 15.00 -6.30
N LYS A 62 -11.17 15.92 -5.86
CA LYS A 62 -11.91 16.84 -6.72
C LYS A 62 -10.99 17.68 -7.60
N SER A 63 -9.97 18.31 -7.01
CA SER A 63 -9.02 19.16 -7.74
C SER A 63 -8.25 18.37 -8.81
N ILE A 64 -7.83 17.13 -8.50
CA ILE A 64 -7.17 16.24 -9.47
C ILE A 64 -8.09 15.95 -10.65
N LEU A 65 -9.37 15.67 -10.39
CA LEU A 65 -10.36 15.34 -11.42
C LEU A 65 -10.75 16.55 -12.27
N GLU A 66 -11.09 17.68 -11.66
CA GLU A 66 -11.61 18.87 -12.36
C GLU A 66 -10.54 19.57 -13.22
N ASN A 67 -9.26 19.41 -12.86
CA ASN A 67 -8.14 19.98 -13.60
C ASN A 67 -7.43 18.96 -14.50
N ASP A 68 -8.00 17.76 -14.70
CA ASP A 68 -7.45 16.69 -15.55
C ASP A 68 -5.99 16.29 -15.20
N LEU A 69 -5.63 16.38 -13.91
CA LEU A 69 -4.25 16.19 -13.46
C LEU A 69 -3.84 14.72 -13.41
N LEU A 70 -4.80 13.80 -13.50
CA LEU A 70 -4.53 12.37 -13.54
C LEU A 70 -3.70 11.97 -14.77
N THR A 71 -3.85 12.70 -15.88
CA THR A 71 -3.07 12.51 -17.11
C THR A 71 -1.56 12.68 -16.89
N ALA A 72 -1.15 13.41 -15.84
CA ALA A 72 0.27 13.57 -15.51
C ALA A 72 0.94 12.22 -15.17
N TRP A 73 0.20 11.24 -14.65
CA TRP A 73 0.74 9.89 -14.39
C TRP A 73 1.12 9.14 -15.67
N ASN A 74 0.57 9.50 -16.85
CA ASN A 74 0.96 8.91 -18.13
C ASN A 74 2.41 9.24 -18.52
N SER A 75 3.01 10.25 -17.89
CA SER A 75 4.43 10.57 -18.10
C SER A 75 5.38 9.71 -17.25
N LEU A 76 4.86 8.93 -16.30
CA LEU A 76 5.67 8.05 -15.47
C LEU A 76 5.98 6.76 -16.22
N VAL A 77 7.25 6.38 -16.21
CA VAL A 77 7.77 5.16 -16.82
C VAL A 77 8.72 4.46 -15.84
N PRO A 78 8.87 3.13 -15.91
CA PRO A 78 9.84 2.41 -15.10
C PRO A 78 11.24 2.97 -15.30
N VAL A 79 11.90 3.36 -14.21
CA VAL A 79 13.29 3.84 -14.24
C VAL A 79 14.30 2.73 -14.01
N ARG A 80 13.86 1.63 -13.39
CA ARG A 80 14.69 0.47 -13.07
C ARG A 80 14.65 -0.55 -14.21
N THR A 81 15.80 -1.08 -14.59
CA THR A 81 15.91 -2.08 -15.66
C THR A 81 15.48 -3.47 -15.23
N ASN A 82 15.65 -3.85 -13.96
CA ASN A 82 15.18 -5.12 -13.41
C ASN A 82 14.70 -4.95 -11.96
N HIS A 83 13.41 -5.14 -11.73
CA HIS A 83 12.78 -5.00 -10.41
C HIS A 83 13.13 -6.13 -9.43
N PHE A 84 13.43 -7.33 -9.92
CA PHE A 84 13.67 -8.52 -9.10
C PHE A 84 15.15 -8.75 -8.78
N VAL A 85 15.93 -7.67 -8.71
CA VAL A 85 17.34 -7.69 -8.31
C VAL A 85 17.54 -6.81 -7.07
N PRO A 86 18.16 -7.32 -5.98
CA PRO A 86 18.55 -8.72 -5.80
C PRO A 86 17.33 -9.66 -5.77
N ASP A 87 17.55 -10.90 -6.17
CA ASP A 87 16.52 -11.93 -6.17
C ASP A 87 16.26 -12.42 -4.75
N HIS A 88 15.09 -12.11 -4.20
CA HIS A 88 14.72 -12.48 -2.83
C HIS A 88 14.47 -13.99 -2.64
N SER A 89 14.40 -14.78 -3.72
CA SER A 89 14.17 -16.24 -3.63
C SER A 89 15.37 -17.04 -3.13
N LYS A 90 16.59 -16.48 -3.20
CA LYS A 90 17.84 -17.21 -2.95
C LYS A 90 18.45 -16.99 -1.56
N GLU A 91 18.17 -15.85 -0.95
CA GLU A 91 18.61 -15.53 0.42
C GLU A 91 17.57 -14.61 1.06
N CYS A 92 16.65 -15.16 1.86
CA CYS A 92 15.92 -14.32 2.81
C CYS A 92 16.91 -13.90 3.91
N GLU A 93 17.69 -12.85 3.64
CA GLU A 93 18.45 -12.11 4.64
C GLU A 93 17.54 -11.84 5.86
N CYS A 94 18.08 -12.13 7.04
CA CYS A 94 17.51 -11.97 8.37
C CYS A 94 16.17 -11.21 8.39
N ILE A 95 15.06 -11.91 8.69
CA ILE A 95 13.71 -11.30 8.81
C ILE A 95 13.74 -10.08 9.72
N ILE A 96 14.66 -10.07 10.69
CA ILE A 96 14.78 -9.14 11.80
C ILE A 96 15.93 -8.12 11.59
N SER A 97 16.53 -8.08 10.39
CA SER A 97 17.55 -7.06 10.02
C SER A 97 17.02 -5.62 10.01
N THR A 98 15.71 -5.44 10.18
CA THR A 98 15.00 -4.17 10.14
C THR A 98 14.03 -4.10 11.31
N ASN A 99 13.92 -2.93 11.93
CA ASN A 99 12.89 -2.66 12.95
C ASN A 99 11.59 -2.09 12.32
N ARG A 100 11.54 -1.98 10.98
CA ARG A 100 10.34 -1.51 10.28
C ARG A 100 9.32 -2.63 10.23
N LYS A 101 8.25 -2.48 10.99
CA LYS A 101 7.32 -3.59 11.18
C LYS A 101 6.49 -3.94 9.94
N GLU A 102 6.21 -2.99 9.04
CA GLU A 102 5.62 -3.26 7.71
C GLU A 102 6.54 -4.13 6.86
N GLU A 103 7.84 -3.87 6.88
CA GLU A 103 8.84 -4.66 6.14
C GLU A 103 8.96 -6.08 6.71
N ILE A 104 8.98 -6.23 8.04
CA ILE A 104 8.93 -7.54 8.70
C ILE A 104 7.68 -8.29 8.26
N LEU A 105 6.50 -7.66 8.33
CA LEU A 105 5.24 -8.31 7.96
C LEU A 105 5.23 -8.71 6.48
N ALA A 106 5.75 -7.88 5.58
CA ALA A 106 5.87 -8.22 4.17
C ALA A 106 6.75 -9.47 3.95
N LYS A 107 7.90 -9.57 4.64
CA LYS A 107 8.75 -10.77 4.62
C LYS A 107 8.04 -12.02 5.14
N LEU A 108 7.23 -11.88 6.19
CA LEU A 108 6.45 -12.99 6.76
C LEU A 108 5.38 -13.49 5.79
N LEU A 109 4.65 -12.58 5.16
CA LEU A 109 3.64 -12.90 4.15
C LEU A 109 4.27 -13.58 2.93
N TYR A 110 5.43 -13.10 2.49
CA TYR A 110 6.20 -13.77 1.44
C TYR A 110 6.57 -15.22 1.80
N ARG A 111 7.03 -15.45 3.04
CA ARG A 111 7.36 -16.80 3.51
C ARG A 111 6.16 -17.72 3.67
N GLN A 112 4.99 -17.17 4.04
CA GLN A 112 3.77 -17.95 4.09
C GLN A 112 3.36 -18.47 2.70
N GLY A 113 3.66 -17.71 1.64
CA GLY A 113 3.33 -18.08 0.27
C GLY A 113 1.94 -17.60 -0.13
N ASP A 114 0.92 -18.46 0.01
CA ASP A 114 -0.46 -18.09 -0.33
C ASP A 114 -1.14 -17.34 0.84
N VAL A 115 -1.78 -16.20 0.53
CA VAL A 115 -2.47 -15.34 1.50
C VAL A 115 -3.91 -15.10 1.07
N GLY A 116 -4.73 -16.16 1.00
CA GLY A 116 -6.18 -16.04 0.86
C GLY A 116 -6.60 -15.35 -0.44
N GLU A 117 -7.35 -14.25 -0.36
CA GLU A 117 -7.77 -13.53 -1.57
C GLU A 117 -6.64 -12.81 -2.29
N LEU A 118 -5.48 -12.64 -1.64
CA LEU A 118 -4.30 -12.05 -2.26
C LEU A 118 -3.54 -13.04 -3.15
N GLY A 119 -3.75 -14.35 -2.95
CA GLY A 119 -3.05 -15.42 -3.64
C GLY A 119 -1.58 -15.53 -3.25
N LYS A 120 -0.76 -16.01 -4.18
CA LYS A 120 0.68 -16.27 -3.98
C LYS A 120 1.46 -14.96 -3.97
N ILE A 121 2.24 -14.70 -2.91
CA ILE A 121 3.20 -13.59 -2.90
C ILE A 121 4.40 -13.94 -3.80
N LEU A 122 4.68 -13.08 -4.78
CA LEU A 122 5.77 -13.22 -5.75
C LEU A 122 7.04 -12.54 -5.29
N ASP A 123 6.90 -11.39 -4.64
CA ASP A 123 8.01 -10.58 -4.17
C ASP A 123 7.58 -9.63 -3.05
N TYR A 124 8.54 -9.11 -2.30
CA TYR A 124 8.32 -8.11 -1.25
C TYR A 124 9.35 -6.99 -1.35
N GLN A 125 8.98 -5.79 -0.90
CA GLN A 125 9.87 -4.62 -0.91
C GLN A 125 10.55 -4.41 -2.27
N THR A 126 9.82 -4.66 -3.36
CA THR A 126 10.33 -4.63 -4.73
C THR A 126 10.75 -3.21 -5.09
N PRO A 127 12.04 -2.95 -5.37
CA PRO A 127 12.54 -1.61 -5.61
C PRO A 127 12.04 -1.04 -6.95
N LEU A 128 11.58 0.21 -6.91
CA LEU A 128 11.20 0.97 -8.11
C LEU A 128 12.31 1.89 -8.61
N LYS A 129 13.20 2.29 -7.71
CA LYS A 129 14.32 3.17 -8.05
C LYS A 129 15.47 2.45 -8.74
N SER A 130 16.16 3.18 -9.61
CA SER A 130 17.38 2.74 -10.28
C SER A 130 18.62 3.06 -9.43
N GLU A 131 18.68 4.29 -8.91
CA GLU A 131 19.80 4.81 -8.11
C GLU A 131 19.40 5.11 -6.66
N LYS A 132 20.39 5.36 -5.79
CA LYS A 132 20.11 5.76 -4.40
C LYS A 132 19.53 7.18 -4.31
N SER A 133 19.91 8.05 -5.24
CA SER A 133 19.48 9.44 -5.44
C SER A 133 18.02 9.56 -5.87
N ASP A 134 17.50 8.55 -6.57
CA ASP A 134 16.10 8.47 -6.95
C ASP A 134 15.22 8.45 -5.71
N SER A 135 14.14 9.22 -5.77
CA SER A 135 13.24 9.38 -4.65
C SER A 135 12.15 8.31 -4.62
N TYR A 136 12.02 7.42 -5.62
CA TYR A 136 10.94 6.43 -5.66
C TYR A 136 11.04 5.38 -4.54
N GLY A 137 9.87 4.89 -4.12
CA GLY A 137 9.74 3.92 -3.03
C GLY A 137 10.03 2.47 -3.46
N LYS A 138 9.46 1.56 -2.68
CA LYS A 138 9.45 0.12 -2.94
C LYS A 138 8.00 -0.34 -2.84
N ILE A 139 7.60 -1.28 -3.69
CA ILE A 139 6.29 -1.94 -3.55
C ILE A 139 6.38 -2.89 -2.37
N ASP A 140 5.42 -2.82 -1.44
CA ASP A 140 5.47 -3.64 -0.23
C ASP A 140 5.36 -5.12 -0.56
N LEU A 141 4.35 -5.49 -1.36
CA LEU A 141 4.19 -6.86 -1.88
C LEU A 141 3.75 -6.84 -3.34
N LEU A 142 4.27 -7.79 -4.10
CA LEU A 142 3.69 -8.23 -5.36
C LEU A 142 3.08 -9.61 -5.15
N SER A 143 1.84 -9.82 -5.58
CA SER A 143 1.20 -11.13 -5.52
C SER A 143 0.48 -11.48 -6.82
N TYR A 144 0.10 -12.74 -6.93
CA TYR A 144 -0.70 -13.26 -8.03
C TYR A 144 -1.85 -14.12 -7.51
N ASN A 145 -3.06 -13.72 -7.89
CA ASN A 145 -4.27 -14.49 -7.64
C ASN A 145 -4.63 -15.28 -8.90
N GLU A 146 -4.44 -16.60 -8.87
CA GLU A 146 -4.72 -17.49 -10.00
C GLU A 146 -6.21 -17.55 -10.34
N LYS A 147 -7.09 -17.46 -9.33
CA LYS A 147 -8.54 -17.55 -9.52
C LYS A 147 -9.08 -16.36 -10.32
N ASP A 148 -8.58 -15.17 -10.05
CA ASP A 148 -8.99 -13.93 -10.73
C ASP A 148 -8.06 -13.57 -11.92
N ASN A 149 -6.93 -14.28 -12.05
CA ASN A 149 -5.83 -13.98 -12.99
C ASN A 149 -5.32 -12.53 -12.89
N LEU A 150 -5.08 -12.08 -11.65
CA LEU A 150 -4.65 -10.70 -11.34
C LEU A 150 -3.30 -10.66 -10.62
N ILE A 151 -2.43 -9.77 -11.08
CA ILE A 151 -1.23 -9.32 -10.37
C ILE A 151 -1.63 -8.19 -9.43
N SER A 152 -1.42 -8.37 -8.14
CA SER A 152 -1.67 -7.32 -7.16
C SER A 152 -0.42 -6.49 -6.88
N ILE A 153 -0.54 -5.17 -7.02
CA ILE A 153 0.42 -4.20 -6.49
C ILE A 153 -0.10 -3.80 -5.12
N VAL A 154 0.54 -4.30 -4.07
CA VAL A 154 0.03 -4.18 -2.70
C VAL A 154 0.76 -3.06 -1.97
N GLU A 155 -0.03 -2.14 -1.43
CA GLU A 155 0.41 -1.19 -0.42
C GLU A 155 -0.03 -1.69 0.95
N LEU A 156 0.93 -2.08 1.79
CA LEU A 156 0.67 -2.65 3.11
C LEU A 156 0.60 -1.51 4.13
N LYS A 157 -0.46 -1.51 4.93
CA LYS A 157 -0.63 -0.56 6.04
C LYS A 157 -0.77 -1.31 7.34
N TYR A 158 0.35 -1.38 8.06
CA TYR A 158 0.46 -2.02 9.36
C TYR A 158 0.76 -0.97 10.43
N ARG A 159 0.01 -1.00 11.53
CA ARG A 159 0.08 0.05 12.57
C ARG A 159 0.61 -0.45 13.90
N PRO A 160 1.91 -0.32 14.16
CA PRO A 160 2.45 -0.34 15.51
C PRO A 160 2.32 1.00 16.22
N SER A 161 2.57 2.11 15.52
CA SER A 161 2.50 3.46 16.07
C SER A 161 1.94 4.41 15.01
N VAL A 162 0.79 5.02 15.34
CA VAL A 162 0.08 6.14 14.70
C VAL A 162 0.53 6.53 13.28
N SER A 163 0.27 5.69 12.27
CA SER A 163 0.37 6.13 10.87
C SER A 163 -0.68 7.21 10.60
N ASP A 164 -0.24 8.37 10.11
CA ASP A 164 -1.04 9.55 9.75
C ASP A 164 -1.38 9.57 8.24
N GLU A 165 -1.26 8.44 7.56
CA GLU A 165 -1.51 8.35 6.13
C GLU A 165 -3.02 8.24 5.86
N THR A 166 -3.50 8.97 4.87
CA THR A 166 -4.89 8.92 4.41
C THR A 166 -5.09 7.80 3.41
N LEU A 167 -6.34 7.39 3.17
CA LEU A 167 -6.68 6.44 2.12
C LEU A 167 -6.31 6.98 0.74
N LEU A 168 -6.52 8.27 0.50
CA LEU A 168 -6.13 8.95 -0.73
C LEU A 168 -4.64 8.80 -1.01
N ARG A 169 -3.80 8.99 0.01
CA ARG A 169 -2.36 8.82 -0.14
C ARG A 169 -2.02 7.39 -0.56
N CYS A 170 -2.57 6.39 0.12
CA CYS A 170 -2.33 4.99 -0.22
C CYS A 170 -2.74 4.64 -1.66
N ILE A 171 -3.87 5.18 -2.13
CA ILE A 171 -4.35 4.97 -3.51
C ILE A 171 -3.40 5.62 -4.52
N LEU A 172 -2.98 6.86 -4.28
CA LEU A 172 -2.06 7.56 -5.19
C LEU A 172 -0.65 6.94 -5.16
N GLU A 173 -0.20 6.43 -4.02
CA GLU A 173 1.07 5.73 -3.85
C GLU A 173 1.08 4.41 -4.64
N SER A 174 0.09 3.53 -4.44
CA SER A 174 -0.03 2.28 -5.18
C SER A 174 -0.21 2.51 -6.69
N TYR A 175 -0.97 3.53 -7.08
CA TYR A 175 -1.12 3.89 -8.49
C TYR A 175 0.20 4.39 -9.10
N THR A 176 0.95 5.21 -8.36
CA THR A 176 2.29 5.64 -8.79
C THR A 176 3.22 4.44 -8.97
N TYR A 177 3.16 3.47 -8.05
CA TYR A 177 3.95 2.24 -8.13
C TYR A 177 3.57 1.38 -9.32
N TYR A 178 2.29 1.26 -9.62
CA TYR A 178 1.80 0.61 -10.83
C TYR A 178 2.41 1.23 -12.10
N LYS A 179 2.47 2.57 -12.20
CA LYS A 179 3.08 3.23 -13.38
C LYS A 179 4.60 3.04 -13.47
N LEU A 180 5.29 2.91 -12.34
CA LEU A 180 6.74 2.75 -12.27
C LEU A 180 7.19 1.29 -12.33
N LEU A 181 6.27 0.33 -12.24
CA LEU A 181 6.53 -1.09 -12.31
C LEU A 181 6.52 -1.56 -13.76
N ALA A 182 7.60 -2.21 -14.20
CA ALA A 182 7.61 -2.93 -15.46
C ALA A 182 6.79 -4.23 -15.33
N LEU A 183 5.47 -4.14 -15.59
CA LEU A 183 4.53 -5.26 -15.43
C LEU A 183 4.94 -6.51 -16.22
N ASP A 184 5.56 -6.34 -17.39
CA ASP A 184 6.07 -7.44 -18.20
C ASP A 184 7.13 -8.28 -17.47
N GLN A 185 7.92 -7.68 -16.59
CA GLN A 185 8.88 -8.42 -15.76
C GLN A 185 8.15 -9.30 -14.74
N VAL A 186 7.03 -8.83 -14.19
CA VAL A 186 6.21 -9.63 -13.25
C VAL A 186 5.61 -10.83 -13.99
N LYS A 187 5.09 -10.60 -15.20
CA LYS A 187 4.59 -11.67 -16.08
C LYS A 187 5.70 -12.66 -16.45
N GLN A 188 6.91 -12.18 -16.72
CA GLN A 188 8.07 -13.03 -16.98
C GLN A 188 8.42 -13.89 -15.76
N LYS A 189 8.47 -13.29 -14.56
CA LYS A 189 8.71 -14.03 -13.31
C LYS A 189 7.65 -15.12 -13.08
N LEU A 190 6.37 -14.83 -13.36
CA LEU A 190 5.30 -15.82 -13.28
C LEU A 190 5.50 -16.98 -14.26
N ASN A 191 5.91 -16.69 -15.50
CA ASN A 191 6.26 -17.70 -16.51
C ASN A 191 7.43 -18.58 -16.05
N ASP A 192 8.51 -17.96 -15.56
CA ASP A 192 9.73 -18.66 -15.13
C ASP A 192 9.47 -19.61 -13.95
N GLU A 193 8.51 -19.27 -13.09
CA GLU A 193 8.05 -20.12 -11.97
C GLU A 193 7.05 -21.22 -12.39
N ASN A 194 6.90 -21.50 -13.69
CA ASN A 194 6.04 -22.55 -14.28
C ASN A 194 4.52 -22.42 -14.03
N HIS A 195 4.01 -21.20 -13.83
CA HIS A 195 2.55 -20.98 -13.85
C HIS A 195 2.09 -20.88 -15.31
N GLN A 196 1.97 -22.03 -15.99
CA GLN A 196 1.63 -22.15 -17.41
C GLN A 196 0.18 -21.74 -17.80
N ALA A 197 -0.54 -20.96 -17.00
CA ALA A 197 -1.91 -20.56 -17.29
C ALA A 197 -2.02 -19.06 -17.62
N THR A 198 -2.39 -18.76 -18.88
CA THR A 198 -3.06 -17.52 -19.32
C THR A 198 -2.36 -16.17 -19.04
N LEU A 199 -1.02 -16.13 -19.10
CA LEU A 199 -0.24 -14.88 -18.87
C LEU A 199 -0.49 -13.76 -19.90
N ASN A 200 -1.02 -14.11 -21.08
CA ASN A 200 -1.40 -13.14 -22.10
C ASN A 200 -2.57 -12.24 -21.64
N ASP A 201 -3.50 -12.80 -20.85
CA ASP A 201 -4.68 -12.08 -20.37
C ASP A 201 -4.52 -11.60 -18.91
N THR A 202 -3.38 -11.89 -18.27
CA THR A 202 -3.13 -11.45 -16.88
C THR A 202 -3.13 -9.93 -16.79
N GLN A 203 -3.96 -9.45 -15.88
CA GLN A 203 -4.18 -8.03 -15.59
C GLN A 203 -3.65 -7.68 -14.21
N ALA A 204 -3.73 -6.40 -13.87
CA ALA A 204 -3.28 -5.87 -12.60
C ALA A 204 -4.45 -5.39 -11.75
N GLU A 205 -4.22 -5.31 -10.45
CA GLU A 205 -5.05 -4.61 -9.49
C GLU A 205 -4.19 -3.84 -8.48
N LEU A 206 -4.75 -2.77 -7.93
CA LEU A 206 -4.18 -2.10 -6.76
C LEU A 206 -4.82 -2.69 -5.52
N VAL A 207 -4.00 -3.11 -4.56
CA VAL A 207 -4.51 -3.62 -3.28
C VAL A 207 -4.01 -2.73 -2.15
N ILE A 208 -4.92 -2.18 -1.36
CA ILE A 208 -4.56 -1.57 -0.09
C ILE A 208 -4.87 -2.58 1.01
N LEU A 209 -3.81 -3.12 1.61
CA LEU A 209 -3.90 -4.18 2.62
C LEU A 209 -3.76 -3.58 4.02
N PHE A 210 -4.84 -3.59 4.79
CA PHE A 210 -4.88 -3.12 6.17
C PHE A 210 -4.65 -4.26 7.14
N ASP A 211 -4.03 -3.99 8.27
CA ASP A 211 -4.02 -4.94 9.38
C ASP A 211 -5.23 -4.79 10.32
N GLU A 212 -5.73 -5.93 10.81
CA GLU A 212 -6.65 -6.04 11.94
C GLU A 212 -5.87 -5.76 13.25
N GLY A 213 -5.53 -4.49 13.48
CA GLY A 213 -4.57 -4.06 14.52
C GLY A 213 -4.80 -4.61 15.94
N ALA A 214 -3.72 -4.71 16.72
CA ALA A 214 -3.70 -5.37 18.03
C ALA A 214 -3.45 -4.48 19.28
N PHE A 215 -3.74 -5.00 20.49
CA PHE A 215 -3.60 -4.37 21.83
C PHE A 215 -2.73 -5.26 22.76
N SER A 216 -2.05 -4.69 23.76
CA SER A 216 -1.48 -5.47 24.89
C SER A 216 -1.64 -4.75 26.24
N GLU A 217 -1.83 -5.53 27.32
CA GLU A 217 -2.20 -5.01 28.66
C GLU A 217 -1.05 -4.39 29.48
N ASN A 218 0.21 -4.76 29.22
CA ASN A 218 1.34 -4.42 30.12
C ASN A 218 2.10 -3.13 29.74
N GLU A 219 1.62 -2.37 28.75
CA GLU A 219 2.16 -1.07 28.32
C GLU A 219 1.08 0.00 28.03
N ASN A 220 -0.20 -0.24 28.37
CA ASN A 220 -1.33 0.27 27.56
C ASN A 220 -1.19 -0.05 26.05
N GLY A 221 -0.32 -1.00 25.69
CA GLY A 221 -0.30 -1.64 24.36
C GLY A 221 0.60 -1.00 23.32
N TYR A 222 1.68 -0.30 23.68
CA TYR A 222 2.37 0.54 22.71
C TYR A 222 3.30 -0.17 21.72
N GLU A 223 3.89 -1.34 21.98
CA GLU A 223 4.78 -1.93 20.94
C GLU A 223 4.76 -3.44 20.70
N ARG A 224 3.94 -4.23 21.40
CA ARG A 224 3.78 -5.65 21.07
C ARG A 224 2.68 -5.85 20.03
N ASN A 225 3.04 -5.70 18.77
CA ASN A 225 2.11 -6.09 17.72
C ASN A 225 2.01 -7.60 17.69
N LEU A 226 0.80 -8.04 17.95
CA LEU A 226 0.48 -9.41 18.28
C LEU A 226 0.61 -10.41 17.12
N MET A 227 0.92 -9.89 15.93
CA MET A 227 1.23 -10.66 14.73
C MET A 227 2.67 -11.21 14.73
N VAL A 228 3.59 -10.59 15.49
CA VAL A 228 5.02 -10.90 15.50
C VAL A 228 5.51 -10.88 16.95
N SER A 229 5.60 -12.03 17.61
CA SER A 229 6.13 -12.13 18.97
C SER A 229 7.60 -12.53 18.93
N LEU A 230 8.47 -11.70 19.48
CA LEU A 230 9.86 -12.05 19.79
C LEU A 230 9.87 -12.72 21.18
N ASP A 231 9.38 -13.96 21.23
CA ASP A 231 9.59 -14.98 22.27
C ASP A 231 9.62 -14.52 23.75
N ASP A 232 8.47 -14.46 24.44
CA ASP A 232 8.42 -14.51 25.92
C ASP A 232 7.29 -15.36 26.52
N GLY A 233 6.53 -16.10 25.69
CA GLY A 233 5.48 -17.02 26.14
C GLY A 233 4.29 -16.36 26.85
N LYS A 234 4.13 -15.04 26.79
CA LYS A 234 3.07 -14.27 27.49
C LYS A 234 2.22 -13.40 26.55
N THR A 235 2.04 -13.81 25.31
CA THR A 235 1.26 -13.07 24.31
C THR A 235 -0.25 -13.19 24.58
N ARG A 236 -0.90 -12.08 25.00
CA ARG A 236 -2.36 -11.98 25.15
C ARG A 236 -2.97 -11.29 23.95
N TYR A 237 -3.82 -12.01 23.22
CA TYR A 237 -4.57 -11.45 22.11
C TYR A 237 -5.49 -10.32 22.58
N PRO A 238 -5.61 -9.25 21.79
CA PRO A 238 -6.55 -8.19 22.08
C PRO A 238 -7.96 -8.68 21.81
N ASP A 239 -8.84 -8.52 22.79
CA ASP A 239 -10.27 -8.77 22.63
C ASP A 239 -10.94 -7.68 21.75
N LYS A 240 -10.18 -6.63 21.39
CA LYS A 240 -10.64 -5.43 20.66
C LYS A 240 -9.58 -4.94 19.65
N THR A 241 -9.97 -4.87 18.38
CA THR A 241 -9.15 -4.36 17.26
C THR A 241 -9.11 -2.84 17.23
N ILE A 242 -7.92 -2.23 17.08
CA ILE A 242 -7.80 -0.80 16.78
C ILE A 242 -7.93 -0.59 15.27
N LYS A 243 -8.96 0.17 14.87
CA LYS A 243 -9.23 0.49 13.46
C LYS A 243 -8.22 1.52 12.93
N THR A 244 -7.53 1.18 11.83
CA THR A 244 -6.64 2.11 11.10
C THR A 244 -7.40 3.35 10.61
N GLN A 245 -6.69 4.46 10.34
CA GLN A 245 -7.29 5.69 9.79
C GLN A 245 -7.97 5.40 8.45
N GLN A 246 -7.32 4.62 7.60
CA GLN A 246 -7.86 4.18 6.32
C GLN A 246 -9.14 3.35 6.49
N TYR A 247 -9.18 2.43 7.47
CA TYR A 247 -10.40 1.70 7.78
C TYR A 247 -11.54 2.66 8.21
N LYS A 248 -11.24 3.69 9.01
CA LYS A 248 -12.23 4.72 9.39
C LYS A 248 -12.72 5.50 8.16
N GLU A 249 -11.81 5.85 7.25
CA GLU A 249 -12.14 6.52 5.99
C GLU A 249 -13.10 5.70 5.12
N ILE A 250 -12.88 4.38 5.04
CA ILE A 250 -13.77 3.45 4.32
C ILE A 250 -15.11 3.33 5.05
N LYS A 251 -15.10 2.86 6.31
CA LYS A 251 -16.34 2.40 6.97
C LYS A 251 -17.10 3.50 7.71
N SER A 252 -16.40 4.47 8.32
CA SER A 252 -17.03 5.52 9.14
C SER A 252 -17.32 6.79 8.35
N LEU A 253 -16.38 7.23 7.52
CA LEU A 253 -16.57 8.43 6.69
C LEU A 253 -17.29 8.10 5.38
N GLY A 254 -17.21 6.86 4.91
CA GLY A 254 -17.87 6.41 3.69
C GLY A 254 -17.24 7.02 2.44
N LEU A 255 -15.91 7.18 2.41
CA LEU A 255 -15.17 7.77 1.30
C LEU A 255 -15.05 6.86 0.06
N LEU A 256 -15.48 5.60 0.17
CA LEU A 256 -15.61 4.69 -0.97
C LEU A 256 -17.09 4.52 -1.36
N ASN A 257 -17.79 5.64 -1.51
CA ASN A 257 -19.17 5.69 -2.02
C ASN A 257 -19.19 6.38 -3.39
N GLU A 258 -19.99 5.90 -4.33
CA GLU A 258 -20.12 6.42 -5.70
C GLU A 258 -20.26 7.94 -5.84
N ASN A 259 -20.81 8.60 -4.83
CA ASN A 259 -21.03 10.05 -4.83
C ASN A 259 -19.78 10.85 -4.41
N THR A 260 -18.84 10.22 -3.74
CA THR A 260 -17.61 10.84 -3.22
C THR A 260 -16.56 11.05 -4.31
N GLN A 261 -15.72 12.04 -4.11
CA GLN A 261 -14.67 12.42 -5.06
C GLN A 261 -13.53 11.40 -5.03
N LEU A 262 -13.21 10.82 -3.86
CA LEU A 262 -12.22 9.75 -3.78
C LEU A 262 -12.64 8.51 -4.58
N TYR A 263 -13.91 8.07 -4.47
CA TYR A 263 -14.41 6.97 -5.30
C TYR A 263 -14.35 7.30 -6.79
N LYS A 264 -14.74 8.52 -7.19
CA LYS A 264 -14.68 8.96 -8.59
C LYS A 264 -13.24 8.97 -9.10
N LEU A 265 -12.28 9.35 -8.26
CA LEU A 265 -10.86 9.28 -8.57
C LEU A 265 -10.40 7.84 -8.80
N CYS A 266 -10.80 6.90 -7.93
CA CYS A 266 -10.55 5.47 -8.15
C CYS A 266 -11.11 4.98 -9.50
N LYS A 267 -12.35 5.35 -9.83
CA LYS A 267 -12.96 5.02 -11.14
C LYS A 267 -12.21 5.66 -12.31
N ALA A 268 -11.71 6.89 -12.16
CA ALA A 268 -10.94 7.56 -13.20
C ALA A 268 -9.58 6.88 -13.41
N ILE A 269 -8.91 6.45 -12.34
CA ILE A 269 -7.68 5.66 -12.39
C ILE A 269 -7.91 4.37 -13.19
N LEU A 270 -8.97 3.61 -12.86
CA LEU A 270 -9.28 2.36 -13.56
C LEU A 270 -9.57 2.57 -15.05
N LYS A 271 -10.37 3.59 -15.38
CA LYS A 271 -10.67 3.94 -16.78
C LYS A 271 -9.44 4.39 -17.58
N GLN A 272 -8.44 4.96 -16.92
CA GLN A 272 -7.22 5.43 -17.59
C GLN A 272 -6.28 4.28 -17.97
N GLU A 273 -6.38 3.13 -17.29
CA GLU A 273 -5.39 2.06 -17.38
C GLU A 273 -6.04 0.74 -17.82
N GLU A 274 -5.88 0.38 -19.09
CA GLU A 274 -6.53 -0.81 -19.69
C GLU A 274 -6.21 -2.13 -18.94
N MET A 275 -5.00 -2.21 -18.37
CA MET A 275 -4.52 -3.38 -17.65
C MET A 275 -4.96 -3.40 -16.17
N LEU A 276 -5.51 -2.31 -15.63
CA LEU A 276 -5.86 -2.21 -14.22
C LEU A 276 -7.36 -2.46 -14.04
N LYS A 277 -7.72 -3.63 -13.49
CA LYS A 277 -9.14 -4.06 -13.47
C LYS A 277 -9.94 -3.57 -12.27
N GLN A 278 -9.27 -3.44 -11.13
CA GLN A 278 -9.92 -3.07 -9.89
C GLN A 278 -8.94 -2.48 -8.88
N ILE A 279 -9.51 -1.79 -7.91
CA ILE A 279 -8.84 -1.39 -6.68
C ILE A 279 -9.54 -2.13 -5.53
N ARG A 280 -8.77 -2.96 -4.82
CA ARG A 280 -9.25 -3.82 -3.74
C ARG A 280 -8.79 -3.30 -2.39
N PHE A 281 -9.67 -3.34 -1.42
CA PHE A 281 -9.39 -2.94 -0.05
C PHE A 281 -9.53 -4.17 0.83
N LEU A 282 -8.41 -4.69 1.31
CA LEU A 282 -8.35 -5.94 2.06
C LEU A 282 -7.96 -5.68 3.52
N MET A 283 -8.49 -6.50 4.42
CA MET A 283 -8.04 -6.58 5.80
C MET A 283 -7.32 -7.91 6.02
N LEU A 284 -6.06 -7.85 6.41
CA LEU A 284 -5.28 -8.98 6.87
C LEU A 284 -5.83 -9.43 8.22
N LYS A 285 -6.13 -10.72 8.33
CA LYS A 285 -6.63 -11.36 9.54
C LYS A 285 -5.76 -12.53 9.88
N ARG A 286 -5.75 -12.89 11.16
CA ARG A 286 -5.24 -14.19 11.57
C ARG A 286 -6.11 -15.27 10.92
N SER A 287 -5.50 -16.25 10.28
CA SER A 287 -6.22 -17.44 9.86
C SER A 287 -6.76 -18.16 11.11
N GLY A 288 -7.86 -18.90 10.98
CA GLY A 288 -8.45 -19.63 12.11
C GLY A 288 -7.54 -20.72 12.70
N THR A 289 -6.35 -20.95 12.14
CA THR A 289 -5.38 -21.93 12.64
C THR A 289 -4.72 -21.38 13.92
N GLN A 290 -4.79 -22.17 14.99
CA GLN A 290 -4.26 -21.76 16.30
C GLN A 290 -2.73 -21.95 16.42
N THR A 291 -2.09 -22.47 15.38
CA THR A 291 -0.66 -22.80 15.40
C THR A 291 0.17 -21.53 15.23
N ALA A 292 1.01 -21.23 16.23
CA ALA A 292 2.08 -20.26 16.08
C ALA A 292 3.21 -20.91 15.28
N ASN A 293 3.65 -20.23 14.23
CA ASN A 293 4.83 -20.59 13.46
C ASN A 293 6.03 -19.83 14.03
N ARG A 294 7.21 -20.47 14.07
CA ARG A 294 8.45 -19.83 14.51
C ARG A 294 9.44 -19.82 13.37
N LEU A 295 9.92 -18.63 13.02
CA LEU A 295 10.97 -18.44 12.05
C LEU A 295 12.22 -17.98 12.75
N ARG A 296 13.35 -18.52 12.33
CA ARG A 296 14.67 -18.08 12.75
C ARG A 296 15.32 -17.27 11.62
N ASP A 297 16.19 -16.36 12.00
CA ASP A 297 17.09 -15.73 11.05
C ASP A 297 18.11 -16.75 10.50
N LYS A 298 18.91 -16.34 9.52
CA LYS A 298 19.84 -17.23 8.81
C LYS A 298 20.91 -17.82 9.74
N ASP A 299 21.24 -17.11 10.81
CA ASP A 299 22.28 -17.48 11.77
C ASP A 299 21.72 -18.11 13.07
N ASP A 300 20.41 -18.38 13.12
CA ASP A 300 19.68 -18.92 14.28
C ASP A 300 19.83 -18.10 15.59
N ASN A 301 20.25 -16.84 15.49
CA ASN A 301 20.46 -15.95 16.62
C ASN A 301 19.16 -15.31 17.11
N ASP A 302 18.25 -15.01 16.18
CA ASP A 302 16.98 -14.35 16.46
C ASP A 302 15.80 -15.17 15.93
N SER A 303 14.66 -15.08 16.62
CA SER A 303 13.44 -15.75 16.16
C SER A 303 12.18 -14.91 16.31
N VAL A 304 11.31 -15.01 15.31
CA VAL A 304 9.98 -14.42 15.26
C VAL A 304 8.94 -15.53 15.32
N GLU A 305 8.02 -15.44 16.27
CA GLU A 305 6.77 -16.18 16.23
C GLU A 305 5.71 -15.37 15.50
N TYR A 306 5.04 -16.00 14.53
CA TYR A 306 3.98 -15.40 13.73
C TYR A 306 2.84 -16.40 13.51
N TYR A 307 1.72 -15.92 12.97
CA TYR A 307 0.57 -16.77 12.66
C TYR A 307 0.35 -16.83 11.17
N GLU A 308 -0.32 -17.87 10.70
CA GLU A 308 -0.86 -17.84 9.35
C GLU A 308 -1.90 -16.73 9.23
N TYR A 309 -1.90 -16.08 8.07
CA TYR A 309 -2.79 -14.98 7.75
C TYR A 309 -3.71 -15.34 6.59
N CYS A 310 -4.92 -14.79 6.63
CA CYS A 310 -5.81 -14.72 5.49
C CYS A 310 -6.28 -13.27 5.31
N THR A 311 -7.08 -13.02 4.29
CA THR A 311 -7.64 -11.70 4.04
C THR A 311 -9.16 -11.73 4.09
N GLU A 312 -9.76 -10.67 4.61
CA GLU A 312 -11.16 -10.32 4.42
C GLU A 312 -11.27 -9.16 3.41
N CYS A 313 -12.13 -9.31 2.42
CA CYS A 313 -12.46 -8.21 1.51
C CYS A 313 -13.36 -7.18 2.17
N LEU A 314 -12.92 -5.92 2.23
CA LEU A 314 -13.71 -4.82 2.76
C LEU A 314 -14.55 -4.11 1.69
N GLU A 315 -13.98 -3.94 0.49
CA GLU A 315 -14.57 -3.21 -0.64
C GLU A 315 -13.80 -3.55 -1.94
N ILE A 316 -14.49 -3.55 -3.08
CA ILE A 316 -13.89 -3.68 -4.41
C ILE A 316 -14.47 -2.61 -5.33
N ILE A 317 -13.62 -1.78 -5.92
CA ILE A 317 -13.99 -0.87 -6.99
C ILE A 317 -13.50 -1.47 -8.30
N LYS A 318 -14.42 -1.82 -9.20
CA LYS A 318 -14.13 -2.37 -10.53
C LYS A 318 -14.22 -1.29 -11.60
N ASP A 319 -13.53 -1.47 -12.72
CA ASP A 319 -13.71 -0.66 -13.94
C ASP A 319 -15.12 -0.82 -14.54
#